data_AF-A0A951L3N1-F1
#
_entry.id   AF-A0A951L3N1-F1
#
_cell.length_a   1.000
_cell.length_b   1.000
_cell.length_c   1.000
_cell.angle_alpha   90.00
_cell.angle_beta   90.00
_cell.angle_gamma   90.00
#
_symmetry.space_group_name_H-M   'P 1'
#
loop_
_entity.id
_entity.type
_entity.pdbx_description
1 polymer ?
#
loop_
_entity_poly.entity_id
_entity_poly.type
_entity_poly.pdbx_seq_one_letter_code
_entity_poly.pdbx_strand_id
1 'polypeptide(L)'
;MTSDWARFGIEPGWAFAIQHRVRWSECDPFGHANHRAYFEWFEEARNRYLEAVGLAPLSPNAPGPVIAETGIRYHRPLAYADEILVSARAVRLGNTSFDMEYAAWRN
;
A
#
# COMPACT_ATOMS: atom_id res chain seq x y z
N MET A 1 -1.42 17.65 1.85
CA MET A 1 -1.55 16.19 2.08
C MET A 1 -2.97 15.77 2.49
N THR A 2 -3.87 16.68 2.91
CA THR A 2 -5.23 16.35 3.39
C THR A 2 -6.34 16.44 2.33
N SER A 3 -6.13 17.08 1.18
CA SER A 3 -7.20 17.32 0.18
C SER A 3 -7.66 16.05 -0.56
N ASP A 4 -6.74 15.11 -0.81
CA ASP A 4 -7.06 13.92 -1.61
C ASP A 4 -7.80 12.85 -0.79
N TRP A 5 -7.58 12.78 0.53
CA TRP A 5 -8.15 11.72 1.37
C TRP A 5 -9.68 11.76 1.41
N ALA A 6 -10.25 12.97 1.46
CA ALA A 6 -11.70 13.17 1.47
C ALA A 6 -12.34 12.72 0.14
N ARG A 7 -11.66 12.94 -1.00
CA ARG A 7 -12.14 12.49 -2.32
C ARG A 7 -12.31 10.97 -2.35
N PHE A 8 -11.36 10.23 -1.78
CA PHE A 8 -11.37 8.77 -1.81
C PHE A 8 -12.16 8.12 -0.65
N GLY A 9 -12.77 8.92 0.23
CA GLY A 9 -13.54 8.40 1.36
C GLY A 9 -12.71 7.59 2.35
N ILE A 10 -11.43 7.95 2.54
CA ILE A 10 -10.54 7.23 3.45
C ILE A 10 -11.07 7.36 4.89
N GLU A 11 -11.25 6.22 5.54
CA GLU A 11 -11.72 6.14 6.93
C GLU A 11 -10.71 6.78 7.92
N PRO A 12 -11.14 7.20 9.13
CA PRO A 12 -10.20 7.66 10.15
C PRO A 12 -9.19 6.57 10.58
N GLY A 13 -8.00 6.98 11.01
CA GLY A 13 -7.00 6.09 11.59
C GLY A 13 -5.99 5.48 10.62
N TRP A 14 -5.96 5.94 9.37
CA TRP A 14 -4.82 5.73 8.47
C TRP A 14 -3.72 6.77 8.71
N ALA A 15 -2.46 6.35 8.65
CA ALA A 15 -1.32 7.22 8.97
C ALA A 15 -0.63 7.80 7.73
N PHE A 16 -0.73 7.11 6.60
CA PHE A 16 -0.01 7.43 5.38
C PHE A 16 -0.76 6.95 4.14
N ALA A 17 -0.59 7.65 3.03
CA ALA A 17 -1.13 7.23 1.75
C ALA A 17 -0.29 7.75 0.59
N ILE A 18 -0.26 6.99 -0.50
CA ILE A 18 0.35 7.37 -1.78
C ILE A 18 -0.68 7.28 -2.90
N GLN A 19 -0.54 8.14 -3.90
CA GLN A 19 -1.36 8.03 -5.10
C GLN A 19 -0.73 7.03 -6.07
N HIS A 20 -1.57 6.18 -6.65
CA HIS A 20 -1.20 5.29 -7.73
C HIS A 20 -2.25 5.36 -8.83
N ARG A 21 -1.81 5.21 -10.08
CA ARG A 21 -2.71 5.06 -11.23
C ARG A 21 -2.46 3.70 -11.83
N VAL A 22 -3.51 2.87 -11.89
CA VAL A 22 -3.39 1.48 -12.35
C VAL A 22 -2.83 1.46 -13.77
N ARG A 23 -1.69 0.76 -13.93
CA ARG A 23 -0.94 0.66 -15.18
C ARG A 23 -1.53 -0.45 -16.05
N TRP A 24 -1.40 -0.30 -17.36
CA TRP A 24 -1.86 -1.33 -18.31
C TRP A 24 -1.22 -2.70 -18.01
N SER A 25 0.07 -2.71 -17.67
CA SER A 25 0.84 -3.92 -17.36
C SER A 25 0.43 -4.61 -16.05
N GLU A 26 -0.37 -3.94 -15.21
CA GLU A 26 -0.88 -4.49 -13.96
C GLU A 26 -2.21 -5.21 -14.16
N CYS A 27 -2.86 -5.02 -15.32
CA CYS A 27 -4.09 -5.71 -15.67
C CYS A 27 -3.80 -7.06 -16.31
N ASP A 28 -4.67 -8.04 -16.04
CA ASP A 28 -4.65 -9.34 -16.69
C ASP A 28 -5.70 -9.43 -17.82
N PRO A 29 -5.74 -10.54 -18.59
CA PRO A 29 -6.67 -10.69 -19.71
C PRO A 29 -8.16 -10.63 -19.34
N PHE A 30 -8.51 -10.68 -18.05
CA PHE A 30 -9.90 -10.53 -17.61
C PHE A 30 -10.32 -9.06 -17.46
N GLY A 31 -9.42 -8.11 -17.74
CA GLY A 31 -9.73 -6.68 -17.82
C GLY A 31 -9.69 -5.95 -16.48
N HIS A 32 -9.12 -6.55 -15.45
CA HIS A 32 -8.91 -5.95 -14.14
C HIS A 32 -7.47 -6.12 -13.67
N ALA A 33 -7.07 -5.30 -12.70
CA ALA A 33 -5.79 -5.40 -12.04
C ALA A 33 -5.60 -6.82 -11.47
N ASN A 34 -4.50 -7.44 -11.84
CA ASN A 34 -4.13 -8.76 -11.38
C ASN A 34 -3.90 -8.73 -9.87
N HIS A 35 -4.23 -9.82 -9.18
CA HIS A 35 -4.03 -9.96 -7.74
C HIS A 35 -2.58 -9.63 -7.30
N ARG A 36 -1.58 -9.94 -8.12
CA ARG A 36 -0.17 -9.61 -7.83
C ARG A 36 0.08 -8.11 -7.71
N ALA A 37 -0.57 -7.28 -8.52
CA ALA A 37 -0.31 -5.83 -8.57
C ALA A 37 -0.53 -5.16 -7.21
N TYR A 38 -1.51 -5.65 -6.43
CA TYR A 38 -1.81 -5.12 -5.10
C TYR A 38 -0.65 -5.31 -4.12
N PHE A 39 0.08 -6.43 -4.20
CA PHE A 39 1.28 -6.62 -3.37
C PHE A 39 2.37 -5.59 -3.70
N GLU A 40 2.56 -5.28 -4.99
CA GLU A 40 3.54 -4.29 -5.44
C GLU A 40 3.14 -2.87 -4.98
N TRP A 41 1.86 -2.53 -5.00
CA TRP A 41 1.36 -1.24 -4.51
C TRP A 41 1.51 -1.10 -3.00
N PHE A 42 1.16 -2.14 -2.24
CA PHE A 42 1.28 -2.14 -0.78
C PHE A 42 2.76 -2.17 -0.33
N GLU A 43 3.63 -2.81 -1.10
CA GLU A 43 5.07 -2.75 -0.89
C GLU A 43 5.62 -1.33 -1.06
N GLU A 44 5.24 -0.64 -2.15
CA GLU A 44 5.66 0.74 -2.36
C GLU A 44 5.15 1.66 -1.24
N ALA A 45 3.89 1.48 -0.82
CA ALA A 45 3.30 2.22 0.29
C ALA A 45 4.03 1.94 1.62
N ARG A 46 4.39 0.68 1.89
CA ARG A 46 5.17 0.28 3.06
C ARG A 46 6.54 0.96 3.07
N ASN A 47 7.29 0.87 1.97
CA ASN A 47 8.65 1.40 1.91
C ASN A 47 8.64 2.92 2.14
N ARG A 48 7.75 3.64 1.46
CA ARG A 48 7.60 5.10 1.64
C ARG A 48 7.10 5.47 3.04
N TYR A 49 6.22 4.67 3.64
CA TYR A 49 5.78 4.88 5.01
C TYR A 49 6.95 4.75 5.99
N LEU A 50 7.75 3.69 5.86
CA LEU A 50 8.90 3.42 6.73
C LEU A 50 9.95 4.53 6.61
N GLU A 51 10.25 4.97 5.39
CA GLU A 51 11.12 6.12 5.14
C GLU A 51 10.57 7.40 5.81
N ALA A 52 9.27 7.67 5.66
CA ALA A 52 8.63 8.86 6.24
C ALA A 52 8.66 8.88 7.78
N VAL A 53 8.66 7.72 8.44
CA VAL A 53 8.78 7.62 9.91
C VAL A 53 10.23 7.48 10.39
N GLY A 54 11.21 7.57 9.49
CA GLY A 54 12.63 7.59 9.84
C GLY A 54 13.29 6.22 10.01
N LEU A 55 12.63 5.13 9.60
CA LEU A 55 13.35 3.88 9.35
C LEU A 55 14.18 4.09 8.08
N ALA A 56 15.50 4.14 8.25
CA ALA A 56 16.51 4.42 7.23
C ALA A 56 16.26 3.68 5.91
N PRO A 57 16.69 4.23 4.75
CA PRO A 57 16.48 3.61 3.45
C PRO A 57 17.00 2.18 3.44
N LEU A 58 16.27 1.28 2.78
CA LEU A 58 16.66 -0.12 2.58
C LEU A 58 18.07 -0.16 1.99
N SER A 59 19.05 -0.43 2.85
CA SER A 59 20.47 -0.47 2.50
C SER A 59 20.91 -1.93 2.48
N PRO A 60 21.69 -2.38 1.48
CA PRO A 60 22.30 -3.71 1.50
C PRO A 60 23.17 -3.96 2.74
N ASN A 61 23.61 -2.90 3.41
CA ASN A 61 24.49 -2.93 4.56
C ASN A 61 23.76 -2.75 5.91
N ALA A 62 22.43 -2.73 5.92
CA ALA A 62 21.63 -2.59 7.14
C ALA A 62 20.51 -3.65 7.20
N PRO A 63 20.11 -4.13 8.38
CA PRO A 63 18.95 -5.01 8.51
C PRO A 63 17.69 -4.29 8.03
N GLY A 64 16.99 -4.90 7.07
CA GLY A 64 15.68 -4.46 6.60
C GLY A 64 14.55 -5.35 7.13
N PRO A 65 13.29 -4.88 7.09
CA PRO A 65 12.16 -5.72 7.41
C PRO A 65 12.04 -6.88 6.42
N VAL A 66 11.76 -8.08 6.94
CA VAL A 66 11.44 -9.27 6.14
C VAL A 66 9.97 -9.61 6.35
N ILE A 67 9.25 -9.90 5.27
CA ILE A 67 7.84 -10.29 5.34
C ILE A 67 7.73 -11.70 5.89
N ALA A 68 7.15 -11.83 7.08
CA ALA A 68 6.86 -13.12 7.69
C ALA A 68 5.51 -13.70 7.23
N GLU A 69 4.51 -12.84 7.06
CA GLU A 69 3.15 -13.20 6.62
C GLU A 69 2.55 -12.05 5.81
N THR A 70 1.73 -12.38 4.82
CA THR A 70 0.94 -11.39 4.07
C THR A 70 -0.37 -12.01 3.57
N GLY A 71 -1.41 -11.19 3.47
CA GLY A 71 -2.70 -11.57 2.96
C GLY A 71 -3.44 -10.35 2.42
N ILE A 72 -4.27 -10.56 1.39
CA ILE A 72 -5.07 -9.50 0.78
C ILE A 72 -6.50 -10.02 0.61
N ARG A 73 -7.47 -9.22 1.01
CA ARG A 73 -8.88 -9.43 0.71
C ARG A 73 -9.30 -8.49 -0.43
N TYR A 74 -9.82 -9.06 -1.50
CA TYR A 74 -10.25 -8.31 -2.68
C TYR A 74 -11.74 -8.03 -2.60
N HIS A 75 -12.10 -6.74 -2.48
CA HIS A 75 -13.50 -6.32 -2.30
C HIS A 75 -14.17 -5.84 -3.59
N ARG A 76 -13.42 -5.14 -4.46
CA ARG A 76 -13.94 -4.54 -5.70
C ARG A 76 -12.82 -4.56 -6.75
N PRO A 77 -13.09 -4.98 -8.01
CA PRO A 77 -12.06 -5.01 -9.05
C PRO A 77 -11.65 -3.58 -9.45
N LEU A 78 -10.37 -3.38 -9.74
CA LEU A 78 -9.81 -2.15 -10.32
C LEU A 78 -9.45 -2.39 -11.79
N ALA A 79 -9.53 -1.37 -12.63
CA ALA A 79 -9.24 -1.44 -14.05
C ALA A 79 -8.12 -0.47 -14.44
N TYR A 80 -7.63 -0.62 -15.68
CA TYR A 80 -6.64 0.28 -16.24
C TYR A 80 -7.05 1.74 -16.07
N ALA A 81 -6.08 2.58 -15.71
CA ALA A 81 -6.22 4.01 -15.50
C ALA A 81 -7.08 4.46 -14.32
N ASP A 82 -7.60 3.54 -13.50
CA ASP A 82 -8.20 3.89 -12.20
C ASP A 82 -7.17 4.66 -11.36
N GLU A 83 -7.59 5.82 -10.85
CA GLU A 83 -6.85 6.55 -9.83
C GLU A 83 -7.20 5.96 -8.47
N ILE A 84 -6.17 5.61 -7.70
CA ILE A 84 -6.34 5.07 -6.36
C ILE A 84 -5.43 5.79 -5.36
N LEU A 85 -5.86 5.82 -4.10
CA LEU A 85 -4.97 6.03 -2.97
C LEU A 85 -4.65 4.69 -2.34
N VAL A 86 -3.38 4.47 -2.01
CA VAL A 86 -2.90 3.28 -1.32
C VAL A 86 -2.46 3.72 0.06
N SER A 87 -3.22 3.34 1.08
CA SER A 87 -2.95 3.71 2.47
C SER A 87 -2.14 2.64 3.20
N ALA A 88 -1.37 3.07 4.21
CA ALA A 88 -0.59 2.21 5.08
C ALA A 88 -0.67 2.71 6.53
N ARG A 89 -0.64 1.78 7.49
CA ARG A 89 -0.49 2.07 8.92
C ARG A 89 0.15 0.90 9.66
N ALA A 90 0.91 1.19 10.72
CA ALA A 90 1.29 0.17 11.69
C ALA A 90 0.13 -0.08 12.67
N VAL A 91 -0.22 -1.34 12.92
CA VAL A 91 -1.31 -1.71 13.85
C VAL A 91 -0.82 -2.46 15.08
N ARG A 92 0.40 -3.01 15.03
CA ARG A 92 1.07 -3.63 16.19
C ARG A 92 2.56 -3.37 16.11
N LEU A 93 3.17 -3.00 17.24
CA LEU A 93 4.61 -2.91 17.41
C LEU A 93 5.06 -3.92 18.48
N GLY A 94 5.99 -4.80 18.12
CA GLY A 94 6.70 -5.69 19.02
C GLY A 94 8.13 -5.23 19.25
N ASN A 95 8.97 -6.12 19.78
CA ASN A 95 10.39 -5.81 20.02
C ASN A 95 11.21 -5.80 18.71
N THR A 96 10.98 -6.80 17.85
CA THR A 96 11.70 -6.98 16.57
C THR A 96 10.75 -7.27 15.40
N SER A 97 9.45 -7.05 15.60
CA SER A 97 8.42 -7.27 14.58
C SER A 97 7.33 -6.19 14.68
N PHE A 98 6.63 -5.97 13.58
CA PHE A 98 5.48 -5.10 13.53
C PHE A 98 4.49 -5.62 12.49
N ASP A 99 3.21 -5.32 12.69
CA ASP A 99 2.16 -5.62 11.72
C ASP A 99 1.70 -4.33 11.06
N MET A 100 1.42 -4.40 9.77
CA MET A 100 0.89 -3.28 9.00
C MET A 100 -0.38 -3.69 8.29
N GLU A 101 -1.29 -2.73 8.20
CA GLU A 101 -2.47 -2.82 7.37
C GLU A 101 -2.33 -1.88 6.17
N TYR A 102 -2.97 -2.29 5.08
CA TYR A 102 -3.00 -1.56 3.81
C TYR A 102 -4.40 -1.58 3.22
N ALA A 103 -4.74 -0.54 2.47
CA ALA A 103 -5.97 -0.51 1.69
C ALA A 103 -5.77 0.29 0.39
N ALA A 104 -6.47 -0.13 -0.66
CA ALA A 104 -6.55 0.59 -1.92
C ALA A 104 -7.95 1.22 -2.03
N TRP A 105 -7.99 2.54 -2.12
CA TRP A 105 -9.20 3.36 -2.18
C TRP A 105 -9.36 3.87 -3.60
N ARG A 106 -10.52 3.65 -4.20
CA ARG A 106 -10.91 4.29 -5.46
C ARG A 106 -12.14 5.15 -5.21
N ASN A 107 -12.22 6.27 -5.92
CA ASN A 107 -13.36 7.19 -5.90
C ASN A 107 -14.67 6.51 -6.36
#